data_AF-A0A3B0UDG8-F1
#
_entry.id   AF-A0A3B0UDG8-F1
#
_cell.length_a   1.000
_cell.length_b   1.000
_cell.length_c   1.000
_cell.angle_alpha   90.00
_cell.angle_beta   90.00
_cell.angle_gamma   90.00
#
_symmetry.space_group_name_H-M   'P 1'
#
loop_
_entity.id
_entity.type
_entity.pdbx_description
1 polymer ?
#
loop_
_entity_poly.entity_id
_entity_poly.type
_entity_poly.pdbx_seq_one_letter_code
_entity_poly.pdbx_strand_id
1 'polypeptide(L)'
;SFSKKGQYYLIPSFEPDDNRFEPQRYWRGPVWVNMNWLILEGLRSYGERTWAKKIKEETLQMVREQGFFEYFEPAKKISRKQGFGYGGQQFSWTAALIIDLLNDKL
;
A
#
# COMPACT_ATOMS: atom_id res chain seq x y z
N SER A 1 10.53 7.26 12.04
CA SER A 1 10.11 5.85 12.21
C SER A 1 8.97 5.62 11.22
N PHE A 2 8.93 4.52 10.45
CA PHE A 2 7.74 4.08 9.70
C PHE A 2 6.74 3.52 10.72
N SER A 3 5.99 4.39 11.37
CA SER A 3 6.06 4.64 12.82
C SER A 3 5.81 3.50 13.81
N LYS A 4 5.41 2.32 13.33
CA LYS A 4 5.58 1.04 14.03
C LYS A 4 6.26 0.05 13.09
N LYS A 5 7.61 0.00 13.11
CA LYS A 5 8.46 -0.78 12.17
C LYS A 5 7.84 -2.15 11.83
N GLY A 6 7.34 -2.29 10.61
CA GLY A 6 6.82 -3.55 10.06
C GLY A 6 5.40 -3.95 10.49
N GLN A 7 4.70 -3.14 11.30
CA GLN A 7 3.30 -3.41 11.68
C GLN A 7 2.29 -2.98 10.62
N TYR A 8 2.63 -1.96 9.82
CA TYR A 8 1.79 -1.45 8.75
C TYR A 8 2.40 -1.75 7.37
N TYR A 9 1.55 -1.94 6.37
CA TYR A 9 1.92 -1.88 4.97
C TYR A 9 2.36 -0.47 4.61
N LEU A 10 3.39 -0.36 3.76
CA LEU A 10 3.83 0.90 3.18
C LEU A 10 2.91 1.29 2.01
N ILE A 11 2.54 2.56 1.80
CA ILE A 11 2.68 3.74 2.66
C ILE A 11 1.26 4.18 3.09
N PRO A 12 0.97 4.23 4.40
CA PRO A 12 -0.31 4.76 4.89
C PRO A 12 -0.50 6.21 4.43
N SER A 13 -1.72 6.57 4.05
CA SER A 13 -2.07 7.94 3.62
C SER A 13 -1.97 8.99 4.73
N PHE A 14 -1.80 8.56 5.97
CA PHE A 14 -1.66 9.41 7.14
C PHE A 14 -0.71 8.79 8.16
N GLU A 15 -0.04 9.62 8.96
CA GLU A 15 0.93 9.20 9.97
C GLU A 15 0.30 8.27 11.04
N PRO A 16 0.69 6.99 11.14
CA PRO A 16 0.04 6.03 12.05
C PRO A 16 0.16 6.30 13.55
N ASP A 17 1.09 7.16 13.97
CA ASP A 17 1.26 7.59 15.36
C ASP A 17 0.51 8.90 15.68
N ASP A 18 -0.06 9.57 14.67
CA ASP A 18 -0.87 10.77 14.88
C ASP A 18 -2.24 10.38 15.43
N ASN A 19 -2.74 11.13 16.41
CA ASN A 19 -4.03 10.86 17.06
C ASN A 19 -5.24 10.99 16.11
N ARG A 20 -5.05 11.59 14.94
CA ARG A 20 -6.06 11.74 13.89
C ARG A 20 -6.03 10.63 12.84
N PHE A 21 -5.16 9.63 13.00
CA PHE A 21 -5.05 8.47 12.12
C PHE A 21 -6.31 7.60 12.21
N GLU A 22 -6.90 7.33 11.05
CA GLU A 22 -8.13 6.57 10.91
C GLU A 22 -7.94 5.51 9.80
N PRO A 23 -7.62 4.25 10.14
CA PRO A 23 -7.11 3.24 9.19
C PRO A 23 -8.10 2.82 8.10
N GLN A 24 -9.39 3.13 8.26
CA GLN A 24 -10.46 2.79 7.31
C GLN A 24 -11.01 4.01 6.59
N ARG A 25 -10.66 5.24 7.03
CA ARG A 25 -11.26 6.47 6.52
C ARG A 25 -10.43 7.03 5.38
N TYR A 26 -10.66 6.52 4.18
CA TYR A 26 -10.24 7.13 2.91
C TYR A 26 -8.77 7.65 2.91
N TRP A 27 -8.54 8.97 2.85
CA TRP A 27 -7.20 9.58 2.85
C TRP A 27 -6.61 9.87 4.25
N ARG A 28 -7.16 9.27 5.31
CA ARG A 28 -6.78 9.55 6.70
C ARG A 28 -6.09 8.37 7.39
N GLY A 29 -5.59 7.41 6.62
CA GLY A 29 -4.90 6.25 7.18
C GLY A 29 -4.67 5.09 6.22
N PRO A 30 -5.65 4.67 5.40
CA PRO A 30 -5.50 3.56 4.46
C PRO A 30 -4.28 3.66 3.54
N VAL A 31 -3.83 2.51 3.03
CA VAL A 31 -2.83 2.43 1.94
C VAL A 31 -3.52 2.48 0.59
N TRP A 32 -2.87 3.12 -0.37
CA TRP A 32 -3.38 3.34 -1.73
C TRP A 32 -2.35 2.88 -2.77
N VAL A 33 -2.76 1.98 -3.68
CA VAL A 33 -1.85 1.37 -4.66
C VAL A 33 -1.30 2.40 -5.65
N ASN A 34 -2.12 3.34 -6.11
CA ASN A 34 -1.69 4.42 -7.00
C ASN A 34 -0.64 5.34 -6.34
N MET A 35 -0.79 5.65 -5.05
CA MET A 35 0.21 6.45 -4.33
C MET A 35 1.51 5.68 -4.13
N ASN A 36 1.44 4.41 -3.75
CA ASN A 36 2.62 3.56 -3.66
C ASN A 36 3.37 3.49 -4.99
N TRP A 37 2.65 3.34 -6.10
CA TRP A 37 3.22 3.33 -7.43
C TRP A 37 3.95 4.64 -7.76
N LEU A 38 3.30 5.80 -7.53
CA LEU A 38 3.93 7.11 -7.76
C LEU A 38 5.19 7.33 -6.91
N ILE A 39 5.15 6.93 -5.63
CA ILE A 39 6.29 7.08 -4.72
C ILE A 39 7.43 6.14 -5.13
N LEU A 40 7.12 4.91 -5.51
CA LEU A 40 8.09 3.96 -6.05
C LEU A 40 8.79 4.54 -7.28
N GLU A 41 8.04 5.10 -8.22
CA GLU A 41 8.59 5.72 -9.43
C GLU A 41 9.49 6.93 -9.11
N GLY A 42 9.06 7.77 -8.16
CA GLY A 42 9.88 8.83 -7.61
C GLY A 42 11.21 8.30 -7.06
N LEU A 43 11.17 7.33 -6.15
CA LEU A 43 12.38 6.72 -5.58
C LEU A 43 13.28 6.12 -6.66
N ARG A 44 12.71 5.43 -7.64
CA ARG A 44 13.45 4.84 -8.77
C ARG A 44 14.19 5.91 -9.56
N SER A 45 13.54 7.02 -9.88
CA SER A 45 14.15 8.12 -10.63
C SER A 45 15.31 8.80 -9.90
N TYR A 46 15.31 8.77 -8.57
CA TYR A 46 16.37 9.30 -7.71
C TYR A 46 17.46 8.27 -7.35
N GLY A 47 17.38 7.04 -7.87
CA GLY A 47 18.35 5.97 -7.59
C GLY A 47 18.11 5.21 -6.29
N GLU A 48 17.03 5.48 -5.56
CA GLU A 48 16.64 4.85 -4.29
C GLU A 48 16.00 3.46 -4.49
N ARG A 49 16.72 2.56 -5.17
CA ARG A 49 16.21 1.25 -5.60
C ARG A 49 15.78 0.35 -4.45
N THR A 50 16.48 0.40 -3.31
CA THR A 50 16.15 -0.41 -2.13
C THR A 50 14.75 -0.11 -1.60
N TRP A 51 14.39 1.17 -1.50
CA TRP A 51 13.06 1.57 -1.04
C TRP A 51 11.99 1.33 -2.09
N ALA A 52 12.28 1.60 -3.37
CA ALA A 52 11.37 1.28 -4.47
C ALA A 52 10.98 -0.20 -4.48
N LYS A 53 11.98 -1.10 -4.38
CA LYS A 53 11.77 -2.55 -4.29
C LYS A 53 10.95 -2.95 -3.07
N LYS A 54 11.22 -2.36 -1.91
CA LYS A 54 10.46 -2.65 -0.69
C LYS A 54 8.99 -2.26 -0.82
N ILE A 55 8.69 -1.07 -1.36
CA ILE A 55 7.31 -0.62 -1.58
C ILE A 55 6.59 -1.53 -2.56
N LYS A 56 7.26 -1.94 -3.64
CA LYS A 56 6.72 -2.92 -4.60
C LYS A 56 6.32 -4.22 -3.91
N GLU A 57 7.24 -4.83 -3.16
CA GLU A 57 7.01 -6.09 -2.47
C GLU A 57 5.86 -5.98 -1.46
N GLU A 58 5.82 -4.90 -0.67
CA GLU A 58 4.74 -4.69 0.29
C GLU A 58 3.39 -4.45 -0.38
N THR A 59 3.36 -3.73 -1.51
CA THR A 59 2.13 -3.47 -2.28
C THR A 59 1.57 -4.77 -2.87
N LEU A 60 2.43 -5.58 -3.50
CA LEU A 60 2.04 -6.88 -4.06
C LEU A 60 1.54 -7.83 -2.97
N GLN A 61 2.21 -7.87 -1.81
CA GLN A 61 1.78 -8.68 -0.68
C GLN A 61 0.41 -8.22 -0.15
N MET A 62 0.22 -6.91 0.03
CA MET A 62 -1.03 -6.35 0.52
C MET A 62 -2.22 -6.72 -0.38
N VAL A 63 -2.09 -6.53 -1.70
CA VAL A 63 -3.14 -6.89 -2.66
C VAL A 63 -3.36 -8.40 -2.72
N ARG A 64 -2.31 -9.21 -2.60
CA ARG A 64 -2.43 -10.67 -2.53
C ARG A 64 -3.24 -11.13 -1.31
N GLU A 65 -3.07 -10.46 -0.18
CA GLU A 65 -3.77 -10.80 1.07
C GLU A 65 -5.21 -10.26 1.13
N GLN A 66 -5.46 -9.08 0.56
CA GLN A 66 -6.74 -8.37 0.72
C GLN A 66 -7.61 -8.35 -0.54
N GLY A 67 -7.11 -8.75 -1.71
CA GLY A 67 -7.82 -8.68 -2.99
C GLY A 67 -7.73 -7.31 -3.68
N PHE A 68 -8.52 -7.10 -4.73
CA PHE A 68 -8.47 -5.88 -5.56
C PHE A 68 -9.48 -4.84 -5.10
N PHE A 69 -9.04 -3.92 -4.24
CA PHE A 69 -9.87 -2.86 -3.64
C PHE A 69 -9.33 -1.45 -3.97
N GLU A 70 -10.13 -0.42 -3.69
CA GLU A 70 -9.77 0.98 -3.89
C GLU A 70 -8.64 1.42 -2.94
N TYR A 71 -8.77 1.08 -1.64
CA TYR A 71 -7.80 1.35 -0.59
C TYR A 71 -7.81 0.26 0.48
N PHE A 72 -6.76 0.18 1.31
CA PHE A 72 -6.43 -1.04 2.05
C PHE A 72 -6.22 -0.81 3.54
N GLU A 73 -6.56 -1.82 4.35
CA GLU A 73 -6.23 -1.85 5.78
C GLU A 73 -4.70 -1.78 5.93
N PRO A 74 -4.18 -0.69 6.52
CA PRO A 74 -2.74 -0.51 6.64
C PRO A 74 -2.14 -1.50 7.63
N ALA A 75 -2.85 -1.93 8.69
CA ALA A 75 -2.30 -2.80 9.72
C ALA A 75 -2.23 -4.27 9.28
N LYS A 76 -1.02 -4.82 9.15
CA LYS A 76 -0.79 -6.19 8.68
C LYS A 76 -1.49 -7.24 9.53
N LYS A 77 -1.58 -7.03 10.85
CA LYS A 77 -2.28 -7.95 11.77
C LYS A 77 -3.79 -7.99 11.56
N ILE A 78 -4.39 -6.86 11.15
CA ILE A 78 -5.82 -6.75 10.91
C ILE A 78 -6.13 -7.28 9.51
N SER A 79 -5.38 -6.82 8.50
CA SER A 79 -5.43 -7.30 7.10
C SER A 79 -5.52 -8.82 7.00
N ARG A 80 -4.61 -9.55 7.66
CA ARG A 80 -4.56 -11.02 7.62
C ARG A 80 -5.76 -11.73 8.25
N LYS A 81 -6.47 -11.07 9.16
CA LYS A 81 -7.67 -11.62 9.81
C LYS A 81 -8.94 -11.29 9.03
N GLN A 82 -8.97 -10.12 8.41
CA GLN A 82 -10.14 -9.58 7.75
C GLN A 82 -10.24 -10.06 6.30
N GLY A 83 -9.11 -10.15 5.59
CA GLY A 83 -9.05 -10.71 4.22
C GLY A 83 -9.75 -9.87 3.15
N PHE A 84 -10.08 -8.60 3.43
CA PHE A 84 -10.69 -7.67 2.48
C PHE A 84 -10.16 -6.24 2.67
N GLY A 85 -10.13 -5.46 1.59
CA GLY A 85 -9.86 -4.01 1.60
C GLY A 85 -11.14 -3.18 1.71
N TYR A 86 -11.03 -1.87 1.47
CA TYR A 86 -12.12 -0.90 1.62
C TYR A 86 -12.50 -0.25 0.29
N GLY A 87 -13.65 0.43 0.27
CA GLY A 87 -14.15 1.12 -0.90
C GLY A 87 -14.65 0.16 -1.98
N GLY A 88 -14.45 0.53 -3.25
CA GLY A 88 -14.87 -0.29 -4.40
C GLY A 88 -14.14 -1.63 -4.51
N GLN A 89 -14.87 -2.68 -4.88
CA GLN A 89 -14.34 -4.02 -5.18
C GLN A 89 -13.96 -4.15 -6.66
N GLN A 90 -13.07 -5.10 -6.99
CA GLN A 90 -12.58 -5.35 -8.35
C GLN A 90 -12.05 -4.07 -9.01
N PHE A 91 -11.30 -3.29 -8.23
CA PHE A 91 -10.98 -1.90 -8.57
C PHE A 91 -9.94 -1.79 -9.70
N SER A 92 -10.25 -1.03 -10.75
CA SER A 92 -9.51 -1.08 -12.01
C SER A 92 -8.09 -0.54 -11.94
N TRP A 93 -7.82 0.59 -11.25
CA TRP A 93 -6.42 1.05 -11.11
C TRP A 93 -5.58 0.06 -10.34
N THR A 94 -6.21 -0.68 -9.42
CA THR A 94 -5.48 -1.59 -8.53
C THR A 94 -5.03 -2.77 -9.38
N ALA A 95 -5.95 -3.33 -10.18
CA ALA A 95 -5.61 -4.36 -11.14
C ALA A 95 -4.54 -3.89 -12.14
N ALA A 96 -4.71 -2.72 -12.75
CA ALA A 96 -3.79 -2.20 -13.75
C ALA A 96 -2.36 -2.01 -13.21
N LEU A 97 -2.22 -1.38 -12.04
CA LEU A 97 -0.92 -1.11 -11.46
C LEU A 97 -0.25 -2.35 -10.90
N ILE A 98 -1.02 -3.36 -10.48
CA ILE A 98 -0.45 -4.65 -10.08
C ILE A 98 0.11 -5.40 -11.29
N ILE A 99 -0.57 -5.36 -12.44
CA ILE A 99 -0.02 -5.91 -13.68
C ILE A 99 1.29 -5.21 -14.04
N ASP A 100 1.34 -3.88 -13.96
CA ASP A 100 2.56 -3.10 -14.22
C ASP A 100 3.71 -3.52 -13.28
N LEU A 101 3.46 -3.55 -11.96
CA LEU A 101 4.44 -3.96 -10.97
C LEU A 101 4.95 -5.39 -11.18
N LEU A 102 4.09 -6.33 -11.59
CA LEU A 102 4.50 -7.72 -11.85
C LEU A 102 5.41 -7.84 -13.08
N ASN A 103 5.28 -6.95 -14.07
CA ASN A 103 6.11 -6.94 -15.27
C ASN A 103 7.41 -6.15 -15.10
N ASP A 104 7.46 -5.26 -14.11
CA ASP A 104 8.64 -4.45 -13.81
C ASP A 104 9.80 -5.28 -13.22
N LYS A 105 11.02 -5.01 -13.68
CA LYS A 105 12.27 -5.66 -13.23
C LYS A 105 13.14 -4.66 -12.48
N LEU A 106 12.69 -4.26 -11.30
CA LEU A 106 13.46 -3.47 -10.32
C LEU A 106 14.71 -4.20 -9.82
#